data_AF-A0A2A2FHU8-F1
#
_entry.id   AF-A0A2A2FHU8-F1
#
_cell.length_a   1.000
_cell.length_b   1.000
_cell.length_c   1.000
_cell.angle_alpha   90.00
_cell.angle_beta   90.00
_cell.angle_gamma   90.00
#
_symmetry.space_group_name_H-M   'P 1'
#
loop_
_entity.id
_entity.type
_entity.pdbx_description
1 polymer ?
#
loop_
_entity_poly.entity_id
_entity_poly.type
_entity_poly.pdbx_seq_one_letter_code
_entity_poly.pdbx_strand_id
1 'polypeptide(L)'
;MTGADIGTALLVALGGTLVIVALASLPAGSRLRRLYGVDDRDDAGARANAVVLGGTGAFLLALAAAIAFEVPERLVAAGAFGVAAVGTTALGWLVRYRDRRELLTTPDVSRERARRLGGAAMWTGTLLCLPLAGILLGATESEIAGAALGAAAVAGVLIALAYR
;
A
#
# COMPACT_ATOMS: atom_id res chain seq x y z
N MET A 1 6.12 3.95 29.04
CA MET A 1 5.71 3.96 27.62
C MET A 1 4.25 4.33 27.57
N THR A 2 3.94 5.51 27.05
CA THR A 2 2.58 5.94 26.74
C THR A 2 2.09 5.23 25.47
N GLY A 3 0.79 5.30 25.15
CA GLY A 3 0.26 4.71 23.92
C GLY A 3 0.92 5.23 22.63
N ALA A 4 1.35 6.49 22.61
CA ALA A 4 2.08 7.10 21.51
C ALA A 4 3.47 6.46 21.29
N ASP A 5 4.16 6.08 22.37
CA ASP A 5 5.47 5.40 22.30
C ASP A 5 5.36 4.02 21.64
N ILE A 6 4.25 3.32 21.86
CA ILE A 6 3.98 1.99 21.28
C ILE A 6 3.67 2.12 19.79
N GLY A 7 2.81 3.08 19.41
CA GLY A 7 2.43 3.30 18.01
C GLY A 7 3.64 3.62 17.13
N THR A 8 4.48 4.56 17.57
CA THR A 8 5.71 4.93 16.85
C THR A 8 6.69 3.75 16.79
N ALA A 9 6.88 3.01 17.89
CA ALA A 9 7.75 1.83 17.90
C ALA A 9 7.28 0.75 16.91
N LEU A 10 5.96 0.53 16.80
CA LEU A 10 5.39 -0.42 15.84
C LEU A 10 5.61 0.05 14.39
N LEU A 11 5.42 1.33 14.10
CA LEU A 11 5.69 1.89 12.76
C LEU A 11 7.16 1.71 12.38
N VAL A 12 8.09 1.98 13.32
CA VAL A 12 9.52 1.78 13.10
C VAL A 12 9.86 0.30 12.89
N ALA A 13 9.34 -0.58 13.75
CA ALA A 13 9.61 -2.02 13.66
C ALA A 13 9.08 -2.61 12.35
N LEU A 14 7.83 -2.31 11.99
CA LEU A 14 7.21 -2.78 10.75
C LEU A 14 7.90 -2.16 9.52
N GLY A 15 8.10 -0.85 9.53
CA GLY A 15 8.74 -0.13 8.42
C GLY A 15 10.16 -0.64 8.17
N GLY A 16 10.96 -0.74 9.22
CA GLY A 16 12.32 -1.30 9.16
C GLY A 16 12.33 -2.74 8.68
N THR A 17 11.43 -3.59 9.19
CA THR A 17 11.31 -5.00 8.75
C THR A 17 11.01 -5.09 7.26
N LEU A 18 10.05 -4.30 6.75
CA LEU A 18 9.69 -4.29 5.33
C LEU A 18 10.86 -3.85 4.44
N VAL A 19 11.61 -2.81 4.85
CA VAL A 19 12.80 -2.36 4.13
C VAL A 19 13.89 -3.43 4.14
N ILE A 20 14.14 -4.06 5.29
CA ILE A 20 15.14 -5.13 5.40
C ILE A 20 14.76 -6.31 4.50
N VAL A 21 13.50 -6.74 4.52
CA VAL A 21 13.00 -7.83 3.66
C VAL A 21 13.10 -7.46 2.19
N ALA A 22 12.73 -6.23 1.82
CA ALA A 22 12.90 -5.72 0.46
C ALA A 22 14.35 -5.82 -0.01
N LEU A 23 15.30 -5.28 0.76
CA LEU A 23 16.73 -5.32 0.41
C LEU A 23 17.28 -6.76 0.37
N ALA A 24 16.92 -7.58 1.34
CA ALA A 24 17.41 -8.96 1.45
C ALA A 24 16.79 -9.91 0.41
N SER A 25 15.68 -9.52 -0.22
CA SER A 25 15.06 -10.25 -1.33
C SER A 25 15.65 -9.91 -2.70
N LEU A 26 16.41 -8.81 -2.84
CA LEU A 26 17.00 -8.39 -4.13
C LEU A 26 18.06 -9.35 -4.70
N PRO A 27 18.96 -9.97 -3.92
CA PRO A 27 19.97 -10.88 -4.47
C PRO A 27 19.35 -12.11 -5.14
N ALA A 28 19.90 -12.50 -6.29
CA ALA A 28 19.52 -13.74 -6.97
C ALA A 28 19.82 -14.95 -6.07
N GLY A 29 18.86 -15.87 -5.92
CA GLY A 29 18.97 -17.05 -5.06
C GLY A 29 18.86 -16.78 -3.55
N SER A 30 18.37 -15.62 -3.14
CA SER A 30 18.16 -15.32 -1.71
C SER A 30 17.22 -16.35 -1.07
N ARG A 31 17.51 -16.74 0.18
CA ARG A 31 16.63 -17.66 0.93
C ARG A 31 15.23 -17.07 1.15
N LEU A 32 15.13 -15.73 1.18
CA LEU A 32 13.86 -15.02 1.30
C LEU A 32 12.98 -15.18 0.05
N ARG A 33 13.53 -15.10 -1.17
CA ARG A 33 12.76 -15.37 -2.41
C ARG A 33 12.10 -16.75 -2.35
N ARG A 34 12.87 -17.77 -1.97
CA ARG A 34 12.39 -19.15 -1.81
C ARG A 34 11.34 -19.29 -0.71
N LEU A 35 11.50 -18.58 0.41
CA LEU A 35 10.53 -18.60 1.51
C LEU A 35 9.16 -18.05 1.08
N TYR A 36 9.15 -17.02 0.23
CA TYR A 36 7.92 -16.41 -0.30
C TYR A 36 7.40 -17.10 -1.57
N GLY A 37 8.02 -18.20 -2.01
CA GLY A 37 7.61 -18.91 -3.23
C GLY A 37 7.84 -18.13 -4.52
N VAL A 38 8.73 -17.13 -4.52
CA VAL A 38 9.15 -16.43 -5.74
C VAL A 38 10.14 -17.32 -6.48
N ASP A 39 9.87 -17.60 -7.77
CA ASP A 39 10.80 -18.35 -8.63
C ASP A 39 12.16 -17.65 -8.64
N ASP A 40 13.23 -18.41 -8.40
CA ASP A 40 14.61 -17.91 -8.40
C ASP A 40 14.98 -17.27 -9.76
N ARG A 41 14.25 -17.59 -10.83
CA ARG A 41 14.41 -17.03 -12.18
C ARG A 41 13.56 -15.78 -12.46
N ASP A 42 12.60 -15.42 -11.59
CA ASP A 42 11.75 -14.24 -11.76
C ASP A 42 12.34 -13.00 -11.06
N ASP A 43 13.44 -12.50 -11.62
CA ASP A 43 14.08 -11.27 -11.13
C ASP A 43 13.19 -10.03 -11.25
N ALA A 44 12.29 -10.00 -12.22
CA ALA A 44 11.39 -8.87 -12.44
C ALA A 44 10.31 -8.80 -11.34
N GLY A 45 9.72 -9.94 -10.98
CA GLY A 45 8.79 -10.04 -9.85
C GLY A 45 9.45 -9.79 -8.50
N ALA A 46 10.65 -10.32 -8.29
CA ALA A 46 11.41 -10.05 -7.06
C ALA A 46 11.70 -8.55 -6.88
N ARG A 47 12.13 -7.85 -7.95
CA ARG A 47 12.35 -6.39 -7.90
C ARG A 47 11.06 -5.62 -7.69
N ALA A 48 9.98 -6.00 -8.36
CA ALA A 48 8.69 -5.34 -8.21
C ALA A 48 8.17 -5.44 -6.76
N ASN A 49 8.25 -6.64 -6.16
CA ASN A 49 7.88 -6.87 -4.78
C ASN A 49 8.80 -6.13 -3.80
N ALA A 50 10.11 -6.10 -4.05
CA ALA A 50 11.05 -5.33 -3.25
C ALA A 50 10.75 -3.82 -3.31
N VAL A 51 10.33 -3.29 -4.47
CA VAL A 51 9.91 -1.88 -4.59
C VAL A 51 8.65 -1.61 -3.78
N VAL A 52 7.64 -2.49 -3.84
CA VAL A 52 6.41 -2.34 -3.05
C VAL A 52 6.71 -2.40 -1.56
N LEU A 53 7.40 -3.45 -1.09
CA LEU A 53 7.76 -3.63 0.31
C LEU A 53 8.65 -2.49 0.82
N GLY A 54 9.69 -2.12 0.05
CA GLY A 54 10.60 -1.05 0.39
C GLY A 54 9.89 0.31 0.44
N GLY A 55 9.00 0.58 -0.53
CA GLY A 55 8.19 1.80 -0.58
C GLY A 55 7.22 1.90 0.60
N THR A 56 6.49 0.82 0.91
CA THR A 56 5.61 0.75 2.09
C THR A 56 6.42 0.91 3.37
N GLY A 57 7.56 0.23 3.50
CA GLY A 57 8.43 0.33 4.66
C GLY A 57 8.97 1.74 4.87
N ALA A 58 9.46 2.39 3.81
CA ALA A 58 9.91 3.77 3.85
C ALA A 58 8.79 4.74 4.23
N PHE A 59 7.57 4.51 3.74
CA PHE A 59 6.40 5.30 4.12
C PHE A 59 6.05 5.17 5.61
N LEU A 60 6.08 3.95 6.18
CA LEU A 60 5.86 3.75 7.61
C LEU A 60 6.94 4.43 8.48
N LEU A 61 8.19 4.38 8.05
CA LEU A 61 9.30 5.09 8.71
C LEU A 61 9.12 6.61 8.62
N ALA A 62 8.66 7.13 7.49
CA ALA A 62 8.35 8.54 7.33
C ALA A 62 7.19 8.98 8.22
N LEU A 63 6.15 8.15 8.39
CA LEU A 63 5.07 8.40 9.35
C LEU A 63 5.59 8.42 10.79
N ALA A 64 6.43 7.46 11.17
CA ALA A 64 7.05 7.44 12.49
C ALA A 64 7.89 8.69 12.75
N ALA A 65 8.67 9.12 11.76
CA ALA A 65 9.46 10.36 11.84
C ALA A 65 8.54 11.58 11.95
N ALA A 66 7.46 11.67 11.17
CA ALA A 66 6.52 12.78 11.25
C ALA A 66 5.88 12.91 12.64
N ILE A 67 5.55 11.79 13.29
CA ILE A 67 5.07 11.75 14.68
C ILE A 67 6.17 12.24 15.64
N ALA A 68 7.40 11.74 15.49
CA ALA A 68 8.53 12.14 16.33
C ALA A 68 8.92 13.62 16.19
N PHE A 69 8.67 14.23 15.03
CA PHE A 69 8.88 15.64 14.76
C PHE A 69 7.63 16.51 14.98
N GLU A 70 6.57 15.96 15.58
CA GLU A 70 5.33 16.67 15.91
C GLU A 70 4.71 17.40 14.70
N VAL A 71 4.80 16.78 13.52
CA VAL A 71 4.18 17.32 12.31
C VAL A 71 2.67 17.40 12.53
N PRO A 72 2.02 18.51 12.14
CA PRO A 72 0.57 18.66 12.30
C PRO A 72 -0.20 17.46 11.76
N GLU A 73 -1.07 16.88 12.58
CA GLU A 73 -1.82 15.65 12.27
C GLU A 73 -2.56 15.74 10.93
N ARG A 74 -3.10 16.91 10.62
CA ARG A 74 -3.80 17.18 9.37
C ARG A 74 -2.89 17.06 8.14
N LEU A 75 -1.63 17.47 8.24
CA LEU A 75 -0.64 17.29 7.18
C LEU A 75 -0.23 15.82 7.04
N VAL A 76 -0.05 15.13 8.16
CA VAL A 76 0.24 13.69 8.17
C VAL A 76 -0.90 12.90 7.53
N ALA A 77 -2.15 13.20 7.88
CA ALA A 77 -3.33 12.58 7.31
C ALA A 77 -3.44 12.87 5.80
N ALA A 78 -3.30 14.14 5.38
CA ALA A 78 -3.32 14.51 3.97
C ALA A 78 -2.22 13.79 3.16
N GLY A 79 -1.00 13.74 3.70
CA GLY A 79 0.12 13.03 3.10
C GLY A 79 -0.15 11.54 2.99
N ALA A 80 -0.67 10.91 4.05
CA ALA A 80 -0.99 9.49 4.08
C ALA A 80 -2.05 9.11 3.05
N PHE A 81 -3.18 9.83 3.01
CA PHE A 81 -4.22 9.59 2.01
C PHE A 81 -3.74 9.90 0.60
N GLY A 82 -2.96 10.96 0.40
CA GLY A 82 -2.39 11.31 -0.90
C GLY A 82 -1.45 10.24 -1.45
N VAL A 83 -0.48 9.79 -0.64
CA VAL A 83 0.45 8.72 -1.02
C VAL A 83 -0.30 7.41 -1.27
N ALA A 84 -1.27 7.05 -0.42
CA ALA A 84 -2.07 5.85 -0.60
C ALA A 84 -2.93 5.91 -1.88
N ALA A 85 -3.57 7.05 -2.16
CA ALA A 85 -4.38 7.25 -3.37
C ALA A 85 -3.53 7.09 -4.64
N VAL A 86 -2.39 7.79 -4.71
CA VAL A 86 -1.49 7.74 -5.86
C VAL A 86 -0.86 6.35 -6.00
N GLY A 87 -0.34 5.78 -4.92
CA GLY A 87 0.31 4.47 -4.93
C GLY A 87 -0.64 3.35 -5.37
N THR A 88 -1.85 3.32 -4.80
CA THR A 88 -2.86 2.31 -5.15
C THR A 88 -3.32 2.46 -6.60
N THR A 89 -3.47 3.70 -7.07
CA THR A 89 -3.84 3.97 -8.47
C THR A 89 -2.72 3.54 -9.43
N ALA A 90 -1.46 3.87 -9.13
CA ALA A 90 -0.33 3.51 -9.96
C ALA A 90 -0.12 1.98 -10.02
N LEU A 91 -0.20 1.29 -8.88
CA LEU A 91 -0.13 -0.17 -8.83
C LEU A 91 -1.27 -0.82 -9.61
N GLY A 92 -2.51 -0.34 -9.43
CA GLY A 92 -3.65 -0.82 -10.19
C GLY A 92 -3.50 -0.61 -11.70
N TRP A 93 -2.96 0.54 -12.11
CA TRP A 93 -2.66 0.82 -13.51
C TRP A 93 -1.61 -0.12 -14.09
N LEU A 94 -0.53 -0.40 -13.35
CA LEU A 94 0.51 -1.35 -13.75
C LEU A 94 -0.07 -2.76 -13.96
N VAL A 95 -0.90 -3.23 -13.02
CA VAL A 95 -1.57 -4.53 -13.15
C VAL A 95 -2.52 -4.55 -14.36
N ARG A 96 -3.35 -3.51 -14.51
CA ARG A 96 -4.41 -3.48 -15.53
C ARG A 96 -3.89 -3.27 -16.95
N TYR A 97 -2.95 -2.35 -17.13
CA TYR A 97 -2.51 -1.90 -18.46
C TYR A 97 -1.10 -2.36 -18.84
N ARG A 98 -0.27 -2.78 -17.89
CA ARG A 98 1.10 -3.26 -18.14
C ARG A 98 1.29 -4.75 -17.86
N ASP A 99 0.22 -5.50 -17.60
CA ASP A 99 0.21 -6.95 -17.30
C ASP A 99 1.17 -7.35 -16.16
N ARG A 100 1.40 -6.44 -15.21
CA ARG A 100 2.30 -6.63 -14.04
C ARG A 100 1.63 -7.47 -12.96
N ARG A 101 1.23 -8.69 -13.31
CA ARG A 101 0.45 -9.62 -12.46
C ARG A 101 1.20 -10.07 -11.22
N GLU A 102 2.52 -10.06 -11.28
CA GLU A 102 3.40 -10.38 -10.17
C GLU A 102 3.32 -9.41 -8.98
N LEU A 103 2.65 -8.25 -9.16
CA LEU A 103 2.31 -7.33 -8.07
C LEU A 103 1.10 -7.79 -7.23
N LEU A 104 0.33 -8.77 -7.69
CA LEU A 104 -0.81 -9.31 -6.95
C LEU A 104 -0.34 -10.37 -5.96
N THR A 105 -0.90 -10.37 -4.75
CA THR A 105 -0.63 -11.40 -3.74
C THR A 105 -1.27 -12.75 -4.07
N THR A 106 -2.18 -12.78 -5.05
CA THR A 106 -2.86 -14.00 -5.51
C THR A 106 -2.01 -14.70 -6.58
N PRO A 107 -1.63 -15.98 -6.38
CA PRO A 107 -0.86 -16.72 -7.36
C PRO A 107 -1.70 -17.06 -8.61
N ASP A 108 -1.02 -17.22 -9.76
CA ASP A 108 -1.58 -17.74 -11.02
C ASP A 108 -2.87 -17.07 -11.53
N VAL A 109 -2.99 -15.76 -11.32
CA VAL A 109 -4.14 -14.99 -11.76
C VAL A 109 -4.20 -14.88 -13.29
N SER A 110 -5.37 -15.21 -13.86
CA SER A 110 -5.64 -15.03 -15.29
C SER A 110 -5.53 -13.55 -15.69
N ARG A 111 -5.14 -13.26 -16.93
CA ARG A 111 -5.02 -11.87 -17.42
C ARG A 111 -6.30 -11.06 -17.23
N GLU A 112 -7.45 -11.69 -17.46
CA GLU A 112 -8.75 -11.04 -17.28
C GLU A 112 -9.02 -10.67 -15.82
N ARG A 113 -8.81 -11.62 -14.89
CA ARG A 113 -8.97 -11.36 -13.45
C ARG A 113 -7.99 -10.30 -12.96
N ALA A 114 -6.74 -10.33 -13.44
CA ALA A 114 -5.75 -9.31 -13.11
C ALA A 114 -6.18 -7.92 -13.57
N ARG A 115 -6.71 -7.78 -14.78
CA ARG A 115 -7.24 -6.49 -15.28
C ARG A 115 -8.40 -5.95 -14.44
N ARG A 116 -9.28 -6.83 -13.96
CA ARG A 116 -10.37 -6.47 -13.04
C ARG A 116 -9.82 -6.02 -11.68
N LEU A 117 -8.90 -6.78 -11.09
CA LEU A 117 -8.26 -6.43 -9.83
C LEU A 117 -7.47 -5.12 -9.91
N GLY A 118 -6.73 -4.90 -10.99
CA GLY A 118 -6.05 -3.63 -11.25
C GLY A 118 -7.02 -2.46 -11.38
N GLY A 119 -8.18 -2.69 -12.01
CA GLY A 119 -9.27 -1.70 -12.05
C GLY A 119 -9.87 -1.40 -10.68
N ALA A 120 -10.10 -2.42 -9.87
CA ALA A 120 -10.59 -2.27 -8.50
C ALA A 120 -9.58 -1.49 -7.63
N ALA A 121 -8.28 -1.75 -7.78
CA ALA A 121 -7.23 -0.99 -7.12
C ALA A 121 -7.20 0.49 -7.56
N MET A 122 -7.31 0.77 -8.86
CA MET A 122 -7.42 2.15 -9.36
C MET A 122 -8.63 2.89 -8.78
N TRP A 123 -9.78 2.22 -8.71
CA TRP A 123 -10.97 2.79 -8.08
C TRP A 123 -10.77 3.00 -6.57
N THR A 124 -10.12 2.07 -5.88
CA THR A 124 -9.78 2.22 -4.47
C THR A 124 -8.92 3.46 -4.24
N GLY A 125 -7.86 3.64 -5.05
CA GLY A 125 -7.04 4.86 -4.99
C GLY A 125 -7.85 6.13 -5.25
N THR A 126 -8.80 6.08 -6.19
CA THR A 126 -9.72 7.20 -6.46
C THR A 126 -10.65 7.49 -5.28
N LEU A 127 -11.18 6.46 -4.62
CA LEU A 127 -12.06 6.61 -3.46
C LEU A 127 -11.34 7.25 -2.26
N LEU A 128 -10.04 7.01 -2.10
CA LEU A 128 -9.21 7.67 -1.08
C LEU A 128 -9.08 9.18 -1.29
N CYS A 129 -9.39 9.70 -2.48
CA CYS A 129 -9.47 11.15 -2.71
C CYS A 129 -10.64 11.81 -1.93
N LEU A 130 -11.68 11.06 -1.54
CA LEU A 130 -12.79 11.59 -0.76
C LEU A 130 -12.39 12.02 0.66
N PRO A 131 -11.82 11.14 1.52
CA PRO A 131 -11.32 11.57 2.82
C PRO A 131 -10.18 12.60 2.69
N LEU A 132 -9.33 12.50 1.64
CA LEU A 132 -8.32 13.52 1.36
C LEU A 132 -8.93 14.91 1.10
N ALA A 133 -9.95 15.00 0.25
CA ALA A 133 -10.65 16.24 -0.01
C ALA A 133 -11.30 16.79 1.27
N GLY A 134 -11.90 15.93 2.09
CA GLY A 134 -12.42 16.29 3.40
C GLY A 134 -11.34 16.92 4.29
N ILE A 135 -10.17 16.31 4.38
CA ILE A 135 -9.03 16.85 5.13
C ILE A 135 -8.62 18.23 4.60
N LEU A 136 -8.50 18.41 3.29
CA LEU A 136 -8.07 19.69 2.69
C LEU A 136 -9.12 20.79 2.90
N LEU A 137 -10.40 20.43 2.85
CA LEU A 137 -11.52 21.37 3.01
C LEU A 137 -11.89 21.66 4.47
N GLY A 138 -11.32 20.94 5.43
CA GLY A 138 -11.54 21.18 6.86
C GLY A 138 -12.78 20.49 7.40
N ALA A 139 -13.12 19.33 6.84
CA ALA A 139 -14.11 18.44 7.40
C ALA A 139 -13.71 17.97 8.81
N THR A 140 -14.71 17.61 9.60
CA THR A 140 -14.55 17.04 10.93
C THR A 140 -13.94 15.64 10.86
N GLU A 141 -13.35 15.19 11.97
CA GLU A 141 -12.77 13.84 12.08
C GLU A 141 -13.79 12.74 11.77
N SER A 142 -15.03 12.89 12.24
CA SER A 142 -16.13 11.94 11.98
C SER A 142 -16.48 11.85 10.50
N GLU A 143 -16.47 12.96 9.77
CA GLU A 143 -16.74 12.98 8.33
C GLU A 143 -15.61 12.30 7.55
N ILE A 144 -14.36 12.58 7.91
CA ILE A 144 -13.18 11.96 7.31
C ILE A 144 -13.18 10.45 7.58
N ALA A 145 -13.45 10.05 8.81
CA ALA A 145 -13.54 8.64 9.21
C ALA A 145 -14.69 7.93 8.47
N GLY A 146 -15.86 8.56 8.38
CA GLY A 146 -17.00 8.03 7.63
C GLY A 146 -16.67 7.85 6.15
N ALA A 147 -16.02 8.83 5.51
CA ALA A 147 -15.58 8.74 4.12
C ALA A 147 -14.54 7.63 3.90
N ALA A 148 -13.57 7.49 4.82
CA ALA A 148 -12.55 6.45 4.75
C ALA A 148 -13.16 5.04 4.91
N LEU A 149 -14.09 4.87 5.87
CA LEU A 149 -14.81 3.60 6.06
C LEU A 149 -15.70 3.27 4.87
N GLY A 150 -16.41 4.26 4.32
CA GLY A 150 -17.21 4.10 3.11
C GLY A 150 -16.35 3.69 1.91
N ALA A 151 -15.22 4.35 1.70
CA ALA A 151 -14.24 4.00 0.67
C ALA A 151 -13.74 2.56 0.84
N ALA A 152 -13.41 2.14 2.07
CA ALA A 152 -12.97 0.78 2.36
C ALA A 152 -14.05 -0.27 2.07
N ALA A 153 -15.31 0.00 2.43
CA ALA A 153 -16.43 -0.90 2.15
C ALA A 153 -16.65 -1.08 0.64
N VAL A 154 -16.67 0.03 -0.11
CA VAL A 154 -16.83 0.00 -1.58
C VAL A 154 -15.63 -0.69 -2.23
N ALA A 155 -14.40 -0.41 -1.80
CA ALA A 155 -13.20 -1.08 -2.28
C ALA A 155 -13.28 -2.60 -2.07
N GLY A 156 -13.73 -3.04 -0.88
CA GLY A 156 -13.94 -4.46 -0.59
C GLY A 156 -14.92 -5.12 -1.56
N VAL A 157 -16.04 -4.45 -1.87
CA VAL A 157 -17.01 -4.93 -2.86
C VAL A 157 -16.39 -5.01 -4.26
N LEU A 158 -15.68 -3.97 -4.70
CA LEU A 158 -15.02 -3.94 -6.02
C LEU A 158 -14.00 -5.08 -6.17
N ILE A 159 -13.21 -5.34 -5.12
CA ILE A 159 -12.24 -6.43 -5.09
C ILE A 159 -12.97 -7.77 -5.14
N ALA A 160 -14.03 -7.97 -4.34
CA ALA A 160 -14.81 -9.19 -4.34
C ALA A 160 -15.47 -9.47 -5.71
N LEU A 161 -15.99 -8.43 -6.37
CA LEU A 161 -16.53 -8.53 -7.73
C LEU A 161 -15.45 -8.84 -8.76
N ALA A 162 -14.23 -8.31 -8.60
CA ALA A 162 -13.13 -8.60 -9.50
C ALA A 162 -12.67 -10.07 -9.44
N TYR A 163 -12.93 -10.79 -8.34
CA TYR A 163 -12.67 -12.23 -8.22
C TYR A 163 -13.70 -13.11 -8.92
N ARG A 164 -14.92 -12.60 -9.13
CA ARG A 164 -16.00 -13.28 -9.85
C ARG A 164 -15.83 -13.14 -11.37
#